data_AF-A0A0F7Z6U4-F1
#
_entry.id   AF-A0A0F7Z6U4-F1
#
_cell.length_a   1.000
_cell.length_b   1.000
_cell.length_c   1.000
_cell.angle_alpha   90.00
_cell.angle_beta   90.00
_cell.angle_gamma   90.00
#
_symmetry.space_group_name_H-M   'P 1'
#
loop_
_entity.id
_entity.type
_entity.pdbx_description
1 polymer ?
#
loop_
_entity_poly.entity_id
_entity_poly.type
_entity_poly.pdbx_seq_one_letter_code
_entity_poly.pdbx_strand_id
1 'polypeptide(L)'
;MSGTVGATLKMLTRDSYCDFSEYVEQSYKGRKELQAEDLKTSSTLYVGNLSFYTTEEQIHELFSKCGDVKRIIMGLDKNKKTPCGFCFVEYYTKAEAEHAMRFISGTRLDDRVIRTDWDAGFREGRQYGRGKSGGQVRDEYRKEYDEGRGGFGKIFQPQLGKQ
;
A
#
# COMPACT_ATOMS: atom_id res chain seq x y z
N MET A 1 16.60 11.92 -42.90
CA MET A 1 16.53 10.63 -42.18
C MET A 1 17.03 10.85 -40.75
N SER A 2 16.14 11.22 -39.83
CA SER A 2 16.46 11.37 -38.40
C SER A 2 15.14 11.24 -37.65
N GLY A 3 14.94 10.16 -36.89
CA GLY A 3 13.65 9.96 -36.22
C GLY A 3 13.49 8.74 -35.31
N THR A 4 14.47 7.85 -35.20
CA THR A 4 14.26 6.58 -34.46
C THR A 4 15.05 6.44 -33.16
N VAL A 5 16.02 7.33 -32.89
CA VAL A 5 16.89 7.20 -31.70
C VAL A 5 16.23 7.63 -30.37
N GLY A 6 15.12 8.38 -30.42
CA GLY A 6 14.48 8.96 -29.22
C GLY A 6 13.53 8.03 -28.45
N ALA A 7 12.96 7.01 -29.10
CA ALA A 7 11.97 6.13 -28.48
C ALA A 7 12.62 4.95 -27.72
N THR A 8 13.69 4.38 -28.27
CA THR A 8 14.38 3.21 -27.70
C THR A 8 15.14 3.55 -26.41
N LEU A 9 15.67 4.77 -26.28
CA LEU A 9 16.40 5.18 -25.08
C LEU A 9 15.48 5.37 -23.86
N LYS A 10 14.22 5.81 -24.06
CA LYS A 10 13.24 5.95 -22.97
C LYS A 10 12.81 4.61 -22.35
N MET A 11 12.89 3.51 -23.12
CA MET A 11 12.54 2.17 -22.64
C MET A 11 13.63 1.57 -21.74
N LEU A 12 14.90 1.90 -21.98
CA LEU A 12 16.04 1.43 -21.18
C LEU A 12 16.27 2.25 -19.90
N THR A 13 15.72 3.45 -19.82
CA THR A 13 15.77 4.32 -18.62
C THR A 13 14.51 4.25 -17.77
N ARG A 14 13.55 3.38 -18.10
CA ARG A 14 12.28 3.28 -17.39
C ARG A 14 12.49 2.41 -16.15
N ASP A 15 12.70 3.06 -15.03
CA ASP A 15 12.84 2.41 -13.74
C ASP A 15 11.47 1.86 -13.30
N SER A 16 11.19 0.61 -13.68
CA SER A 16 9.89 -0.04 -13.49
C SER A 16 9.45 -0.12 -12.03
N TYR A 17 10.38 0.00 -11.10
CA TYR A 17 10.10 0.04 -9.65
C TYR A 17 9.39 1.32 -9.21
N CYS A 18 9.56 2.41 -9.96
CA CYS A 18 8.97 3.70 -9.65
C CYS A 18 7.70 3.98 -10.48
N ASP A 19 7.31 3.08 -11.38
CA ASP A 19 6.12 3.25 -12.21
C ASP A 19 4.85 3.28 -11.34
N PHE A 20 3.95 4.20 -11.66
CA PHE A 20 2.63 4.26 -11.04
C PHE A 20 1.86 2.99 -11.37
N SER A 21 1.40 2.26 -10.35
CA SER A 21 0.46 1.18 -10.60
C SER A 21 -0.84 1.73 -11.19
N GLU A 22 -1.58 0.89 -11.91
CA GLU A 22 -2.93 1.21 -12.39
C GLU A 22 -3.96 1.34 -11.24
N TYR A 23 -3.53 1.29 -9.97
CA TYR A 23 -4.42 1.43 -8.83
C TYR A 23 -4.98 2.85 -8.73
N VAL A 24 -6.14 3.06 -9.36
CA VAL A 24 -6.91 4.30 -9.27
C VAL A 24 -7.68 4.32 -7.95
N GLU A 25 -7.40 5.30 -7.10
CA GLU A 25 -8.18 5.50 -5.88
C GLU A 25 -9.62 5.90 -6.25
N GLN A 26 -10.55 4.93 -6.15
CA GLN A 26 -11.96 5.11 -6.53
C GLN A 26 -12.70 6.20 -5.74
N SER A 27 -12.17 6.62 -4.59
CA SER A 27 -12.74 7.66 -3.72
C SER A 27 -12.20 9.06 -3.99
N TYR A 28 -11.27 9.23 -4.93
CA TYR A 28 -10.75 10.55 -5.26
C TYR A 28 -11.84 11.39 -5.93
N LYS A 29 -12.36 12.38 -5.20
CA LYS A 29 -13.43 13.27 -5.65
C LYS A 29 -12.99 14.34 -6.66
N GLY A 30 -11.71 14.37 -7.04
CA GLY A 30 -11.15 15.34 -7.98
C GLY A 30 -11.06 14.82 -9.43
N ARG A 31 -10.55 15.66 -10.33
CA ARG A 31 -10.25 15.25 -11.72
C ARG A 31 -9.13 14.21 -11.73
N LYS A 32 -9.25 13.16 -12.56
CA LYS A 32 -8.24 12.10 -12.69
C LYS A 32 -6.84 12.63 -13.01
N GLU A 33 -6.75 13.72 -13.77
CA GLU A 33 -5.47 14.38 -14.11
C GLU A 33 -4.77 14.94 -12.86
N LEU A 34 -5.51 15.53 -11.93
CA LEU A 34 -4.94 16.07 -10.68
C LEU A 34 -4.39 14.95 -9.80
N GLN A 35 -5.09 13.82 -9.74
CA GLN A 35 -4.61 12.63 -9.02
C GLN A 35 -3.31 12.10 -9.61
N ALA A 36 -3.16 12.09 -10.94
CA ALA A 36 -1.94 11.64 -11.59
C ALA A 36 -0.75 12.56 -11.25
N GLU A 37 -0.97 13.87 -11.18
CA GLU A 37 0.06 14.82 -10.75
C GLU A 37 0.37 14.71 -9.25
N ASP A 38 -0.63 14.49 -8.41
CA ASP A 38 -0.46 14.22 -6.97
C ASP A 38 0.42 12.97 -6.77
N LEU A 39 0.14 11.87 -7.49
CA LEU A 39 0.95 10.66 -7.46
C LEU A 39 2.40 10.93 -7.91
N LYS A 40 2.59 11.70 -8.98
CA LYS A 40 3.93 12.07 -9.48
C LYS A 40 4.77 12.84 -8.47
N THR A 41 4.15 13.65 -7.63
CA THR A 41 4.87 14.50 -6.67
C THR A 41 4.81 13.98 -5.23
N SER A 42 4.05 12.91 -4.98
CA SER A 42 3.84 12.36 -3.64
C SER A 42 5.11 11.78 -3.01
N SER A 43 5.20 11.94 -1.68
CA SER A 43 6.11 11.23 -0.78
C SER A 43 5.40 10.22 0.12
N THR A 44 4.13 9.90 -0.19
CA THR A 44 3.31 8.94 0.56
C THR A 44 3.23 7.61 -0.17
N LEU A 45 3.45 6.53 0.56
CA LEU A 45 3.34 5.16 0.07
C LEU A 45 2.20 4.43 0.80
N TYR A 46 1.41 3.69 0.05
CA TYR A 46 0.57 2.62 0.58
C TYR A 46 1.45 1.39 0.78
N VAL A 47 1.36 0.74 1.95
CA VAL A 47 2.06 -0.50 2.25
C VAL A 47 1.04 -1.60 2.48
N GLY A 48 1.02 -2.58 1.58
CA GLY A 48 0.14 -3.73 1.61
C GLY A 48 0.83 -5.02 2.03
N ASN A 49 0.00 -6.02 2.25
CA ASN A 49 0.39 -7.39 2.63
C ASN A 49 1.07 -7.55 4.01
N LEU A 50 0.91 -6.58 4.91
CA LEU A 50 1.38 -6.69 6.31
C LEU A 50 0.67 -7.80 7.10
N SER A 51 1.26 -8.27 8.19
CA SER A 51 0.53 -9.11 9.14
C SER A 51 -0.50 -8.24 9.89
N PHE A 52 -1.57 -8.84 10.42
CA PHE A 52 -2.46 -8.17 11.37
C PHE A 52 -1.76 -7.90 12.72
N TYR A 53 -0.63 -8.58 12.96
CA TYR A 53 0.18 -8.43 14.16
C TYR A 53 1.38 -7.49 13.97
N THR A 54 1.66 -7.04 12.74
CA THR A 54 2.76 -6.11 12.48
C THR A 54 2.49 -4.77 13.17
N THR A 55 3.44 -4.31 13.98
CA THR A 55 3.30 -3.06 14.74
C THR A 55 3.82 -1.84 13.97
N GLU A 56 3.42 -0.65 14.42
CA GLU A 56 3.90 0.61 13.84
C GLU A 56 5.42 0.76 14.01
N GLU A 57 5.97 0.30 15.13
CA GLU A 57 7.40 0.37 15.44
C GLU A 57 8.22 -0.49 14.47
N GLN A 58 7.75 -1.69 14.13
CA GLN A 58 8.42 -2.56 13.15
C GLN A 58 8.41 -1.94 11.75
N ILE A 59 7.30 -1.30 11.37
CA ILE A 59 7.19 -0.57 10.10
C ILE A 59 8.16 0.62 10.13
N HIS A 60 8.20 1.38 11.22
CA HIS A 60 9.11 2.50 11.37
C HIS A 60 10.57 2.07 11.24
N GLU A 61 10.98 1.01 11.93
CA GLU A 61 12.35 0.48 11.87
C GLU A 61 12.77 0.09 10.45
N LEU A 62 11.89 -0.62 9.71
CA LEU A 62 12.17 -1.02 8.34
C LEU A 62 12.22 0.18 7.40
N PHE A 63 11.22 1.05 7.44
CA PHE A 63 11.08 2.18 6.52
C PHE A 63 12.08 3.31 6.79
N SER A 64 12.59 3.44 8.02
CA SER A 64 13.67 4.38 8.36
C SER A 64 14.99 4.08 7.67
N LYS A 65 15.19 2.87 7.12
CA LYS A 65 16.38 2.51 6.35
C LYS A 65 16.49 3.27 5.01
N CYS A 66 15.39 3.83 4.51
CA CYS A 66 15.34 4.51 3.22
C CYS A 66 15.26 6.04 3.31
N GLY A 67 15.00 6.59 4.50
CA GLY A 67 14.88 8.02 4.75
C GLY A 67 14.11 8.32 6.03
N ASP A 68 13.94 9.61 6.31
CA ASP A 68 13.26 10.05 7.53
C ASP A 68 11.74 9.92 7.37
N VAL A 69 11.12 9.08 8.22
CA VAL A 69 9.68 8.86 8.21
C VAL A 69 8.99 10.03 8.91
N LYS A 70 8.17 10.78 8.18
CA LYS A 70 7.41 11.91 8.70
C LYS A 70 6.19 11.46 9.52
N ARG A 71 5.47 10.46 9.02
CA ARG A 71 4.34 9.84 9.75
C ARG A 71 4.02 8.45 9.21
N ILE A 72 3.48 7.61 10.09
CA ILE A 72 2.87 6.33 9.74
C ILE A 72 1.40 6.41 10.10
N ILE A 73 0.53 5.91 9.21
CA ILE A 73 -0.89 5.78 9.48
C ILE A 73 -1.29 4.32 9.32
N MET A 74 -1.58 3.66 10.44
CA MET A 74 -2.01 2.26 10.45
C MET A 74 -3.38 2.10 9.80
N GLY A 75 -3.50 1.10 8.92
CA GLY A 75 -4.75 0.71 8.29
C GLY A 75 -5.59 -0.14 9.24
N LEU A 76 -6.78 0.33 9.57
CA LEU A 76 -7.66 -0.24 10.58
C LEU A 76 -8.93 -0.82 9.98
N ASP A 77 -9.44 -1.89 10.59
CA ASP A 77 -10.80 -2.35 10.35
C ASP A 77 -11.79 -1.24 10.74
N LYS A 78 -12.72 -0.92 9.84
CA LYS A 78 -13.69 0.17 10.02
C LYS A 78 -14.55 -0.01 11.28
N ASN A 79 -14.85 -1.25 11.64
CA ASN A 79 -15.77 -1.60 12.72
C ASN A 79 -14.98 -1.86 14.02
N LYS A 80 -13.97 -2.72 13.95
CA LYS A 80 -13.21 -3.18 15.13
C LYS A 80 -12.08 -2.24 15.55
N LYS A 81 -11.68 -1.31 14.69
CA LYS A 81 -10.56 -0.38 14.92
C LYS A 81 -9.23 -1.07 15.24
N THR A 82 -9.04 -2.28 14.70
CA THR A 82 -7.81 -3.07 14.83
C THR A 82 -7.06 -3.11 13.50
N PRO A 83 -5.73 -3.31 13.48
CA PRO A 83 -4.97 -3.39 12.23
C PRO A 83 -5.55 -4.41 11.26
N CYS A 84 -5.71 -4.02 9.99
CA CYS A 84 -6.20 -4.90 8.92
C CYS A 84 -5.16 -5.09 7.80
N GLY A 85 -3.89 -5.05 8.16
CA GLY A 85 -2.79 -5.49 7.31
C GLY A 85 -2.45 -4.56 6.15
N PHE A 86 -2.60 -3.26 6.34
CA PHE A 86 -1.98 -2.25 5.50
C PHE A 86 -1.65 -1.01 6.34
N CYS A 87 -0.83 -0.12 5.81
CA CYS A 87 -0.62 1.21 6.38
C CYS A 87 -0.27 2.21 5.27
N PHE A 88 -0.14 3.48 5.66
CA PHE A 88 0.49 4.51 4.86
C PHE A 88 1.77 4.96 5.54
N VAL A 89 2.83 5.15 4.76
CA VAL A 89 4.10 5.73 5.21
C VAL A 89 4.32 7.00 4.42
N GLU A 90 4.48 8.12 5.10
CA GLU A 90 4.86 9.39 4.49
C GLU A 90 6.29 9.75 4.86
N TYR A 91 7.09 10.01 3.83
CA TYR A 91 8.43 10.56 3.96
C TYR A 91 8.42 12.09 3.85
N TYR A 92 9.49 12.73 4.32
CA TYR A 92 9.67 14.17 4.12
C TYR A 92 9.90 14.53 2.65
N THR A 93 10.55 13.65 1.89
CA THR A 93 10.85 13.88 0.48
C THR A 93 10.41 12.72 -0.41
N LYS A 94 10.15 13.03 -1.69
CA LYS A 94 9.84 12.00 -2.70
C LYS A 94 11.00 11.03 -2.92
N ALA A 95 12.25 11.51 -2.89
CA ALA A 95 13.43 10.69 -3.13
C ALA A 95 13.56 9.54 -2.10
N GLU A 96 13.23 9.81 -0.83
CA GLU A 96 13.20 8.79 0.23
C GLU A 96 12.09 7.75 -0.01
N ALA A 97 10.91 8.19 -0.47
CA ALA A 97 9.83 7.29 -0.88
C ALA A 97 10.24 6.44 -2.10
N GLU A 98 10.97 6.99 -3.06
CA GLU A 98 11.53 6.23 -4.20
C GLU A 98 12.53 5.17 -3.75
N HIS A 99 13.37 5.45 -2.74
CA HIS A 99 14.24 4.44 -2.15
C HIS A 99 13.44 3.29 -1.54
N ALA A 100 12.37 3.58 -0.80
CA ALA A 100 11.52 2.53 -0.24
C ALA A 100 10.82 1.71 -1.33
N MET A 101 10.36 2.34 -2.41
CA MET A 101 9.81 1.63 -3.58
C MET A 101 10.82 0.67 -4.22
N ARG A 102 12.10 1.05 -4.29
CA ARG A 102 13.17 0.24 -4.89
C ARG A 102 13.69 -0.86 -3.98
N PHE A 103 13.90 -0.57 -2.70
CA PHE A 103 14.69 -1.41 -1.81
C PHE A 103 13.87 -2.13 -0.73
N ILE A 104 12.67 -1.62 -0.39
CA ILE A 104 11.80 -2.21 0.64
C ILE A 104 10.65 -2.98 0.01
N SER A 105 10.07 -2.50 -1.10
CA SER A 105 9.02 -3.24 -1.81
C SER A 105 9.50 -4.63 -2.23
N GLY A 106 8.70 -5.66 -1.97
CA GLY A 106 9.07 -7.05 -2.26
C GLY A 106 10.00 -7.70 -1.24
N THR A 107 10.45 -6.97 -0.20
CA THR A 107 11.17 -7.55 0.94
C THR A 107 10.21 -8.13 1.98
N ARG A 108 10.75 -8.75 3.04
CA ARG A 108 9.97 -9.39 4.09
C ARG A 108 9.83 -8.52 5.34
N LEU A 109 8.62 -8.50 5.90
CA LEU A 109 8.32 -8.01 7.24
C LEU A 109 7.36 -9.01 7.91
N ASP A 110 7.71 -9.50 9.10
CA ASP A 110 7.03 -10.61 9.79
C ASP A 110 6.79 -11.82 8.88
N ASP A 111 7.85 -12.25 8.18
CA ASP A 111 7.84 -13.35 7.19
C ASP A 111 6.90 -13.16 5.99
N ARG A 112 6.34 -11.96 5.80
CA ARG A 112 5.46 -11.65 4.66
C ARG A 112 6.16 -10.75 3.67
N VAL A 113 6.06 -11.08 2.39
CA VAL A 113 6.51 -10.21 1.31
C VAL A 113 5.59 -8.99 1.22
N ILE A 114 6.08 -7.82 1.60
CA ILE A 114 5.29 -6.59 1.59
C ILE A 114 5.32 -5.94 0.20
N ARG A 115 4.26 -5.22 -0.14
CA ARG A 115 4.16 -4.47 -1.41
C ARG A 115 3.90 -3.01 -1.11
N THR A 116 4.74 -2.12 -1.62
CA THR A 116 4.49 -0.68 -1.60
C THR A 116 3.86 -0.21 -2.90
N ASP A 117 3.12 0.88 -2.84
CA ASP A 117 2.52 1.54 -3.99
C ASP A 117 2.49 3.05 -3.76
N TRP A 118 2.53 3.84 -4.82
CA TRP A 118 2.38 5.28 -4.71
C TRP A 118 0.97 5.64 -4.24
N ASP A 119 0.89 6.61 -3.35
CA ASP A 119 -0.37 7.10 -2.82
C ASP A 119 -0.49 8.61 -3.03
N ALA A 120 -1.65 9.10 -3.47
CA ALA A 120 -1.86 10.52 -3.77
C ALA A 120 -1.86 11.44 -2.54
N GLY A 121 -1.65 10.87 -1.34
CA GLY A 121 -1.60 11.58 -0.08
C GLY A 121 -2.71 11.11 0.87
N PHE A 122 -2.36 11.08 2.16
CA PHE A 122 -3.30 10.65 3.18
C PHE A 122 -4.44 11.67 3.35
N ARG A 123 -5.67 11.16 3.46
CA ARG A 123 -6.88 11.92 3.79
C ARG A 123 -7.64 11.16 4.87
N GLU A 124 -8.29 11.90 5.76
CA GLU A 124 -9.08 11.32 6.85
C GLU A 124 -10.15 10.36 6.30
N GLY A 125 -10.29 9.20 6.96
CA GLY A 125 -11.15 8.11 6.54
C GLY A 125 -10.45 7.06 5.66
N ARG A 126 -9.30 7.37 5.06
CA ARG A 126 -8.54 6.40 4.23
C ARG A 126 -7.82 5.34 5.06
N GLN A 127 -7.64 5.57 6.36
CA GLN A 127 -7.11 4.56 7.28
C GLN A 127 -8.05 3.37 7.44
N TYR A 128 -9.33 3.48 7.07
CA TYR A 128 -10.27 2.38 7.25
C TYR A 128 -10.35 1.44 6.04
N GLY A 129 -10.38 0.14 6.33
CA GLY A 129 -10.70 -0.90 5.35
C GLY A 129 -12.04 -0.66 4.64
N ARG A 130 -12.10 -1.02 3.35
CA ARG A 130 -13.26 -0.81 2.46
C ARG A 130 -14.08 -2.07 2.21
N GLY A 131 -13.72 -3.19 2.84
CA GLY A 131 -14.49 -4.43 2.82
C GLY A 131 -15.83 -4.27 3.52
N LYS A 132 -16.81 -5.09 3.12
CA LYS A 132 -18.16 -5.08 3.70
C LYS A 132 -18.14 -5.42 5.20
N SER A 133 -17.22 -6.28 5.63
CA SER A 133 -17.03 -6.69 7.02
C SER A 133 -16.25 -5.67 7.86
N GLY A 134 -15.70 -4.62 7.23
CA GLY A 134 -14.84 -3.61 7.87
C GLY A 134 -13.36 -3.69 7.50
N GLY A 135 -12.85 -4.87 7.13
CA GLY A 135 -11.45 -5.10 6.76
C GLY A 135 -11.09 -4.67 5.34
N GLN A 136 -10.00 -5.18 4.77
CA GLN A 136 -9.68 -4.91 3.35
C GLN A 136 -10.58 -5.71 2.41
N VAL A 137 -10.95 -5.15 1.25
CA VAL A 137 -11.79 -5.84 0.24
C VAL A 137 -11.19 -7.19 -0.18
N ARG A 138 -9.86 -7.29 -0.28
CA ARG A 138 -9.19 -8.55 -0.63
C ARG A 138 -9.38 -9.66 0.41
N ASP A 139 -9.54 -9.30 1.69
CA ASP A 139 -9.70 -10.26 2.78
C ASP A 139 -11.15 -10.80 2.85
N GLU A 140 -12.08 -10.24 2.08
CA GLU A 140 -13.44 -10.78 1.94
C GLU A 140 -13.45 -12.08 1.13
N TYR A 141 -12.71 -12.09 0.02
CA TYR A 141 -12.77 -13.12 -1.01
C TYR A 141 -11.60 -14.12 -0.98
N ARG A 142 -10.67 -13.98 -0.03
CA ARG A 142 -9.49 -14.85 0.10
C ARG A 142 -9.90 -16.29 0.42
N LYS A 143 -9.46 -17.23 -0.42
CA LYS A 143 -9.80 -18.66 -0.30
C LYS A 143 -8.80 -19.42 0.55
N GLU A 144 -7.52 -19.09 0.47
CA GLU A 144 -6.48 -19.74 1.27
C GLU A 144 -6.62 -19.34 2.74
N TYR A 145 -6.23 -20.21 3.66
CA TYR A 145 -6.06 -19.86 5.07
C TYR A 145 -4.77 -19.05 5.25
N ASP A 146 -4.83 -17.97 6.02
CA ASP A 146 -3.67 -17.14 6.35
C ASP A 146 -3.83 -16.66 7.80
N GLU A 147 -3.00 -17.22 8.69
CA GLU A 147 -3.02 -16.94 10.13
C GLU A 147 -2.73 -15.46 10.43
N GLY A 148 -1.75 -14.88 9.74
CA GLY A 148 -1.41 -13.45 9.84
C GLY A 148 -2.49 -12.52 9.26
N ARG A 149 -3.59 -13.08 8.73
CA ARG A 149 -4.76 -12.37 8.20
C ARG A 149 -6.07 -12.83 8.85
N GLY A 150 -6.00 -13.45 10.02
CA GLY A 150 -7.18 -13.83 10.81
C GLY A 150 -7.92 -15.07 10.29
N GLY A 151 -7.25 -15.94 9.51
CA GLY A 151 -7.79 -17.23 9.06
C GLY A 151 -8.28 -17.22 7.62
N PHE A 152 -9.44 -17.79 7.31
CA PHE A 152 -10.04 -17.72 5.96
C PHE A 152 -10.63 -16.34 5.66
N GLY A 153 -10.83 -16.03 4.38
CA GLY A 153 -11.56 -14.83 3.98
C GLY A 153 -12.99 -14.83 4.50
N LYS A 154 -13.57 -13.64 4.71
CA LYS A 154 -14.84 -13.49 5.46
C LYS A 154 -16.03 -14.22 4.86
N ILE A 155 -16.06 -14.39 3.54
CA ILE A 155 -17.12 -15.16 2.86
C ILE A 155 -16.99 -16.66 3.13
N PHE A 156 -15.77 -17.15 3.33
CA PHE A 156 -15.45 -18.57 3.54
C PHE A 156 -15.24 -18.93 5.01
N GLN A 157 -15.23 -17.95 5.90
CA GLN A 157 -15.16 -18.20 7.33
C GLN A 157 -16.42 -18.97 7.75
N PRO A 158 -16.29 -20.13 8.42
CA PRO A 158 -17.46 -20.85 8.93
C PRO A 158 -18.30 -19.88 9.75
N GLN A 159 -19.62 -19.87 9.54
CA GLN A 159 -20.55 -19.11 10.40
C GLN A 159 -20.59 -19.79 11.78
N LEU A 160 -19.50 -19.67 12.54
CA LEU A 160 -19.40 -20.14 13.90
C LEU A 160 -20.13 -19.11 14.77
N GLY A 161 -21.42 -19.34 15.03
CA GLY A 161 -22.19 -18.52 15.98
C GLY A 161 -23.51 -17.94 15.48
N LYS A 162 -24.27 -18.68 14.67
CA LYS A 162 -25.74 -18.51 14.63
C LYS A 162 -26.38 -19.74 15.28
N GLN A 163 -26.38 -19.77 16.61
CA GLN A 163 -27.35 -20.52 17.40
C GLN A 163 -28.38 -19.53 17.94
#